data_AF-A0AA39IUF0-F1
#
_entry.id   AF-A0AA39IUF0-F1
#
_cell.length_a   1.000
_cell.length_b   1.000
_cell.length_c   1.000
_cell.angle_alpha   90.00
_cell.angle_beta   90.00
_cell.angle_gamma   90.00
#
_symmetry.space_group_name_H-M   'P 1'
#
loop_
_entity.id
_entity.type
_entity.pdbx_description
1 polymer ?
#
loop_
_entity_poly.entity_id
_entity_poly.type
_entity_poly.pdbx_seq_one_letter_code
_entity_poly.pdbx_strand_id
1 'polypeptide(L)'
;MPKLRPYFIIGGVIVGIALTPVILPPALGLLGFGAAGPVAGGLAAVAQSGMGNVAAGGLFALLQSIAMGGSIPAIVYIIPGAVIGGIAGWLVGWIVDWLVDWFQKRNTRVKVVVKV
;
A
#
# COMPACT_ATOMS: atom_id res chain seq x y z
N MET A 1 13.13 -23.06 -2.53
CA MET A 1 12.31 -21.83 -2.64
C MET A 1 11.50 -21.71 -1.36
N PRO A 2 11.42 -20.52 -0.75
CA PRO A 2 10.55 -20.29 0.41
C PRO A 2 9.12 -20.67 0.05
N LYS A 3 8.43 -21.36 0.97
CA LYS A 3 7.09 -21.89 0.75
C LYS A 3 6.08 -20.76 0.93
N LEU A 4 5.87 -19.92 -0.08
CA LEU A 4 4.91 -18.81 -0.03
C LEU A 4 3.54 -19.28 0.50
N ARG A 5 3.27 -18.99 1.77
CA ARG A 5 2.05 -19.46 2.44
C ARG A 5 0.93 -18.48 2.09
N PRO A 6 -0.16 -18.92 1.41
CA PRO A 6 -1.15 -18.02 0.83
C PRO A 6 -1.80 -17.06 1.84
N TYR A 7 -1.87 -17.45 3.11
CA TYR A 7 -2.45 -16.64 4.17
C TYR A 7 -1.72 -15.32 4.41
N PHE A 8 -0.42 -15.20 4.10
CA PHE A 8 0.29 -13.93 4.23
C PHE A 8 -0.15 -12.93 3.15
N ILE A 9 -0.38 -13.41 1.92
CA ILE A 9 -0.88 -12.59 0.81
C ILE A 9 -2.32 -12.17 1.11
N ILE A 10 -3.18 -13.11 1.53
CA ILE A 10 -4.58 -12.84 1.88
C ILE A 10 -4.66 -11.83 3.03
N GLY A 11 -3.87 -12.03 4.09
CA GLY A 11 -3.80 -11.09 5.21
C GLY A 11 -3.32 -9.71 4.77
N GLY A 12 -2.28 -9.66 3.92
CA GLY A 12 -1.78 -8.43 3.34
C GLY A 12 -2.84 -7.68 2.52
N VAL A 13 -3.59 -8.37 1.66
CA VAL A 13 -4.70 -7.81 0.87
C VAL A 13 -5.76 -7.17 1.79
N ILE A 14 -6.21 -7.91 2.81
CA ILE A 14 -7.25 -7.42 3.74
C ILE A 14 -6.76 -6.17 4.47
N VAL A 15 -5.53 -6.20 4.99
CA VAL A 15 -4.92 -5.06 5.69
C VAL A 15 -4.76 -3.87 4.75
N GLY A 16 -4.30 -4.09 3.52
CA GLY A 16 -4.12 -3.03 2.54
C GLY A 16 -5.43 -2.34 2.17
N ILE A 17 -6.50 -3.11 1.93
CA ILE A 17 -7.85 -2.56 1.68
C ILE A 17 -8.33 -1.74 2.88
N ALA A 18 -8.18 -2.26 4.09
CA ALA A 18 -8.66 -1.60 5.31
C ALA A 18 -7.91 -0.30 5.64
N LEU A 19 -6.61 -0.23 5.35
CA LEU A 19 -5.78 0.94 5.67
C LEU A 19 -5.81 2.03 4.61
N THR A 20 -6.12 1.70 3.36
CA THR A 20 -6.13 2.67 2.26
C THR A 20 -7.00 3.91 2.51
N PRO A 21 -8.26 3.82 3.00
CA PRO A 21 -9.07 5.02 3.24
C PRO A 21 -8.53 5.91 4.37
N VAL A 22 -7.68 5.38 5.27
CA VAL A 22 -7.03 6.16 6.34
C VAL A 22 -5.78 6.87 5.82
N ILE A 23 -5.02 6.21 4.95
CA ILE A 23 -3.74 6.71 4.43
C ILE A 23 -3.94 7.63 3.21
N LEU A 24 -5.02 7.44 2.45
CA LEU A 24 -5.25 8.16 1.19
C LEU A 24 -5.35 9.68 1.40
N PRO A 25 -6.15 10.23 2.34
CA PRO A 25 -6.21 11.68 2.55
C PRO A 25 -4.86 12.34 2.88
N PRO A 26 -4.06 11.86 3.85
CA PRO A 26 -2.75 12.45 4.12
C PRO A 26 -1.77 12.25 2.95
N ALA A 27 -1.83 11.14 2.22
CA ALA A 27 -1.02 10.94 1.02
C ALA A 27 -1.34 11.97 -0.08
N LEU A 28 -2.62 12.31 -0.29
CA LEU A 28 -3.02 13.36 -1.22
C LEU A 28 -2.55 14.75 -0.76
N GLY A 29 -2.55 15.01 0.55
CA GLY A 29 -1.95 16.21 1.13
C GLY A 29 -0.47 16.38 0.75
N LEU A 30 0.31 15.29 0.82
CA LEU A 30 1.73 15.30 0.42
C LEU A 30 1.93 15.54 -1.09
N LEU A 31 0.97 15.12 -1.92
CA LEU A 31 0.95 15.39 -3.36
C LEU A 31 0.49 16.83 -3.68
N GLY A 32 0.13 17.63 -2.67
CA GLY A 32 -0.28 19.02 -2.81
C GLY A 32 -1.77 19.19 -3.06
N PHE A 33 -2.62 18.21 -2.76
CA PHE A 33 -4.07 18.43 -2.69
C PHE A 33 -4.43 19.00 -1.32
N GLY A 34 -4.91 20.24 -1.28
CA GLY A 34 -5.33 20.92 -0.06
C GLY A 34 -6.85 20.90 0.14
N ALA A 35 -7.28 21.28 1.35
CA ALA A 35 -8.69 21.33 1.75
C ALA A 35 -9.53 22.38 1.01
N ALA A 36 -8.90 23.38 0.38
CA ALA A 36 -9.57 24.41 -0.43
C ALA A 36 -9.25 24.31 -1.93
N GLY A 37 -8.38 23.38 -2.33
CA GLY A 37 -7.82 23.28 -3.67
C GLY A 37 -6.36 22.84 -3.67
N PRO A 38 -5.75 22.67 -4.86
CA PRO A 38 -4.33 22.37 -4.97
C PRO A 38 -3.45 23.44 -4.33
N VAL A 39 -2.45 23.00 -3.55
CA VAL A 39 -1.48 23.87 -2.90
C VAL A 39 -0.60 24.52 -3.97
N ALA A 40 -0.51 25.85 -3.94
CA ALA A 40 0.30 26.62 -4.88
C ALA A 40 1.75 26.14 -4.88
N GLY A 41 2.31 25.88 -6.07
CA GLY A 41 3.65 25.34 -6.23
C GLY A 41 3.80 23.84 -5.95
N GLY A 42 2.73 23.14 -5.58
CA GLY A 42 2.73 21.68 -5.36
C GLY A 42 2.55 20.86 -6.65
N LEU A 43 2.74 19.54 -6.55
CA LEU A 43 2.61 18.62 -7.69
C LEU A 43 1.20 18.66 -8.30
N ALA A 44 0.16 18.75 -7.48
CA ALA A 44 -1.22 18.92 -7.95
C ALA A 44 -1.44 20.22 -8.74
N ALA A 45 -0.80 21.33 -8.34
CA ALA A 45 -0.87 22.60 -9.06
C ALA A 45 -0.14 22.53 -10.41
N VAL A 46 1.02 21.85 -10.46
CA VAL A 46 1.73 21.58 -11.72
C VAL A 46 0.86 20.73 -12.65
N ALA A 47 0.25 19.66 -12.15
CA ALA A 47 -0.67 18.83 -12.93
C ALA A 47 -1.85 19.64 -13.47
N GLN A 48 -2.46 20.51 -12.64
CA GLN A 48 -3.54 21.38 -13.09
C GLN A 48 -3.09 22.37 -14.16
N SER A 49 -1.89 22.95 -14.03
CA SER A 49 -1.36 23.91 -15.01
C SER A 49 -1.18 23.29 -16.41
N GLY A 50 -0.84 22.00 -16.49
CA GLY A 50 -0.77 21.26 -17.75
C GLY A 50 -2.13 20.83 -18.32
N MET A 51 -3.15 20.65 -17.47
CA MET A 51 -4.50 20.26 -17.90
C MET A 51 -5.35 21.47 -18.33
N GLY A 52 -5.07 22.66 -17.81
CA GLY A 52 -5.86 23.86 -18.05
C GLY A 52 -7.24 23.78 -17.37
N ASN A 53 -8.20 23.12 -18.01
CA ASN A 53 -9.55 22.93 -17.47
C ASN A 53 -9.71 21.53 -16.86
N VAL A 54 -10.01 21.47 -15.56
CA VAL A 54 -10.27 20.20 -14.87
C VAL A 54 -11.67 19.71 -15.26
N ALA A 55 -11.74 18.57 -15.95
CA ALA A 55 -13.02 17.94 -16.28
C ALA A 55 -13.77 17.56 -15.00
N ALA A 56 -15.01 18.06 -14.86
CA ALA A 56 -15.90 17.68 -13.77
C ALA A 56 -16.15 16.15 -13.80
N GLY A 57 -15.98 15.49 -12.65
CA GLY A 57 -16.10 14.03 -12.55
C GLY A 57 -14.88 13.24 -13.04
N GLY A 58 -13.82 13.90 -13.49
CA GLY A 58 -12.55 13.25 -13.82
C GLY A 58 -11.76 12.79 -12.59
N LEU A 59 -10.66 12.07 -12.82
CA LEU A 59 -9.80 11.57 -11.74
C LEU A 59 -9.29 12.69 -10.82
N PHE A 60 -8.89 13.84 -11.38
CA PHE A 60 -8.41 14.96 -10.56
C PHE A 60 -9.50 15.54 -9.66
N ALA A 61 -10.72 15.69 -10.17
CA ALA A 61 -11.87 16.14 -9.38
C ALA A 61 -12.21 15.15 -8.27
N LEU A 62 -12.10 13.85 -8.54
CA LEU A 62 -12.28 12.79 -7.55
C LEU A 62 -11.21 12.88 -6.44
N LEU A 63 -9.93 13.00 -6.79
CA LEU A 63 -8.84 13.12 -5.82
C LEU A 63 -8.95 14.40 -4.98
N GLN A 64 -9.31 15.52 -5.61
CA GLN A 64 -9.57 16.77 -4.90
C GLN A 64 -10.75 16.64 -3.94
N SER A 65 -11.84 15.98 -4.34
CA SER A 65 -12.98 15.70 -3.46
C SER A 65 -12.55 14.90 -2.22
N ILE A 66 -11.77 13.82 -2.41
CA ILE A 66 -11.25 13.00 -1.32
C ILE A 66 -10.35 13.83 -0.38
N ALA A 67 -9.48 14.68 -0.94
CA ALA A 67 -8.61 15.55 -0.14
C ALA A 67 -9.41 16.60 0.66
N MET A 68 -10.58 17.00 0.18
CA MET A 68 -11.51 17.90 0.89
C MET A 68 -12.40 17.18 1.91
N GLY A 69 -12.20 15.88 2.14
CA GLY A 69 -13.01 15.07 3.06
C GLY A 69 -14.26 14.45 2.43
N GLY A 70 -14.35 14.44 1.10
CA GLY A 70 -15.40 13.75 0.35
C GLY A 70 -15.36 12.23 0.52
N SER A 71 -16.41 11.55 0.06
CA SER A 71 -16.49 10.09 0.13
C SER A 71 -15.45 9.44 -0.77
N ILE A 72 -14.88 8.32 -0.31
CA ILE A 72 -13.94 7.51 -1.07
C ILE A 72 -14.72 6.32 -1.66
N PRO A 73 -14.96 6.28 -2.98
CA PRO A 73 -15.65 5.16 -3.60
C PRO A 73 -14.90 3.85 -3.36
N ALA A 74 -15.66 2.75 -3.18
CA ALA A 74 -15.11 1.42 -2.91
C ALA A 74 -14.00 1.01 -3.89
N ILE A 75 -14.20 1.28 -5.18
CA ILE A 75 -13.24 0.94 -6.23
C ILE A 75 -11.88 1.65 -6.07
N VAL A 76 -11.86 2.85 -5.46
CA VAL A 76 -10.66 3.67 -5.29
C VAL A 76 -9.75 3.13 -4.20
N TYR A 77 -10.28 2.44 -3.19
CA TYR A 77 -9.47 1.89 -2.10
C TYR A 77 -9.31 0.36 -2.16
N ILE A 78 -10.27 -0.37 -2.74
CA ILE A 78 -10.20 -1.83 -2.82
C ILE A 78 -9.08 -2.28 -3.75
N ILE A 79 -9.02 -1.75 -4.98
CA ILE A 79 -8.03 -2.23 -5.96
C ILE A 79 -6.60 -1.85 -5.54
N PRO A 80 -6.29 -0.57 -5.25
CA PRO A 80 -4.93 -0.21 -4.86
C PRO A 80 -4.53 -0.83 -3.53
N GLY A 81 -5.45 -0.86 -2.56
CA GLY A 81 -5.22 -1.49 -1.27
C GLY A 81 -4.94 -2.99 -1.37
N ALA A 82 -5.66 -3.72 -2.22
CA ALA A 82 -5.43 -5.14 -2.46
C ALA A 82 -4.06 -5.39 -3.11
N VAL A 83 -3.67 -4.58 -4.10
CA VAL A 83 -2.39 -4.74 -4.80
C VAL A 83 -1.22 -4.46 -3.86
N ILE A 84 -1.21 -3.29 -3.21
CA ILE A 84 -0.14 -2.90 -2.28
C ILE A 84 -0.08 -3.86 -1.10
N GLY A 85 -1.24 -4.19 -0.53
CA GLY A 85 -1.36 -5.14 0.57
C GLY A 85 -0.88 -6.54 0.20
N GLY A 86 -1.23 -7.04 -0.98
CA GLY A 86 -0.80 -8.35 -1.47
C GLY A 86 0.72 -8.42 -1.68
N ILE A 87 1.33 -7.36 -2.22
CA ILE A 87 2.80 -7.27 -2.36
C ILE A 87 3.47 -7.25 -0.98
N ALA A 88 2.95 -6.46 -0.04
CA ALA A 88 3.48 -6.41 1.32
C ALA A 88 3.35 -7.78 2.02
N GLY A 89 2.20 -8.43 1.90
CA GLY A 89 1.96 -9.77 2.43
C GLY A 89 2.92 -10.81 1.84
N TRP A 90 3.17 -10.73 0.52
CA TRP A 90 4.15 -11.59 -0.14
C TRP A 90 5.57 -11.40 0.42
N LEU A 91 6.03 -10.15 0.57
CA LEU A 91 7.35 -9.83 1.14
C LEU A 91 7.48 -10.35 2.57
N VAL A 92 6.45 -10.16 3.39
CA VAL A 92 6.43 -10.67 4.77
C VAL A 92 6.53 -12.19 4.79
N GLY A 93 5.74 -12.88 3.97
CA GLY A 93 5.79 -14.34 3.88
C GLY A 93 7.18 -14.85 3.47
N TRP A 94 7.80 -14.18 2.49
CA TRP A 94 9.15 -14.51 2.04
C TRP A 94 10.20 -14.38 3.15
N ILE A 95 10.16 -13.28 3.91
CA ILE A 95 11.07 -13.04 5.04
C ILE A 95 10.86 -14.08 6.15
N VAL A 96 9.61 -14.39 6.48
CA VAL A 96 9.29 -15.37 7.52
C VAL A 96 9.81 -16.75 7.14
N ASP A 97 9.57 -17.21 5.91
CA ASP A 97 10.06 -18.51 5.46
C ASP A 97 11.59 -18.58 5.46
N TRP A 98 12.24 -17.52 5.00
CA TRP A 98 13.70 -17.42 5.03
C TRP A 98 14.26 -17.53 6.45
N LEU A 99 13.65 -16.81 7.41
CA LEU A 99 14.04 -16.88 8.82
C LEU A 99 13.85 -18.28 9.39
N VAL A 100 12.67 -18.87 9.19
CA VAL A 100 12.35 -20.21 9.68
C VAL A 100 13.35 -21.23 9.15
N ASP A 101 13.61 -21.22 7.84
CA ASP A 101 14.60 -22.10 7.21
C ASP A 101 16.00 -21.90 7.79
N TRP A 102 16.40 -20.65 8.03
CA TRP A 102 17.69 -20.33 8.63
C TRP A 102 17.82 -20.90 10.05
N PHE A 103 16.81 -20.73 10.91
CA PHE A 103 16.82 -21.29 12.27
C PHE A 103 16.79 -22.82 12.27
N GLN A 104 15.98 -23.45 11.40
CA GLN A 104 15.92 -24.90 11.30
C GLN A 104 17.27 -25.48 10.89
N LYS A 105 17.93 -24.88 9.89
CA LYS A 105 19.29 -25.28 9.48
C LYS A 105 20.32 -25.15 10.59
N ARG A 106 20.18 -24.16 11.48
CA ARG A 106 21.09 -24.02 12.64
C ARG A 106 20.81 -25.07 13.71
N ASN A 107 19.55 -25.35 14.03
CA ASN A 107 19.18 -26.33 15.04
C ASN A 107 19.56 -27.76 14.64
N THR A 108 19.42 -28.12 13.35
CA THR A 108 19.85 -29.43 12.85
C THR A 108 21.36 -29.61 12.95
N ARG A 109 22.16 -28.58 12.63
CA ARG A 109 23.62 -28.61 12.79
C ARG A 109 24.03 -28.84 14.25
N VAL A 110 23.41 -28.16 15.20
CA VAL A 110 23.72 -28.34 16.64
C VAL A 110 23.42 -29.76 17.11
N LYS A 111 22.26 -30.32 16.72
CA LYS A 111 21.89 -31.70 17.10
C LYS A 111 22.84 -32.78 16.57
N VAL A 112 23.50 -32.54 15.43
CA VAL A 112 24.49 -33.46 14.88
C VAL A 112 25.78 -33.41 15.70
N VAL A 113 26.27 -32.23 16.10
CA VAL A 113 27.50 -32.10 16.89
C VAL A 113 27.37 -32.73 18.28
N VAL A 114 26.19 -32.65 18.92
CA VAL A 114 25.96 -33.16 20.27
C VAL A 114 25.76 -34.70 20.29
N LYS A 115 25.47 -35.32 19.15
CA LYS A 115 25.27 -36.78 19.04
C LYS A 115 26.55 -37.57 18.70
N VAL A 116 27.71 -36.90 18.69
CA VAL A 116 29.02 -37.50 18.45
C VAL A 116 29.78 -37.64 19.76
#